data_AF-A0A0G0BXB3-F1
#
_entry.id   AF-A0A0G0BXB3-F1
#
_cell.length_a   1.000
_cell.length_b   1.000
_cell.length_c   1.000
_cell.angle_alpha   90.00
_cell.angle_beta   90.00
_cell.angle_gamma   90.00
#
_symmetry.space_group_name_H-M   'P 1'
#
loop_
_entity.id
_entity.type
_entity.pdbx_description
1 polymer ?
#
loop_
_entity_poly.entity_id
_entity_poly.type
_entity_poly.pdbx_seq_one_letter_code
_entity_poly.pdbx_strand_id
1 'polypeptide(L)'
;MKGKVPVKGKIANKEENKTTAPTKRAPKMSEYGKQLAEKQKVKQMYGLLEKQFKRFFDKAVRTPGAPGEVLLSLLERRLDNVVYRLKLTTTRPQARQVVVHGHILVNGKKVYSPSYLVKPNDEISLVNNVLEKKGFLENVIDKRLNIGIKVPDWLELDKKDRKGRILRNPIRADIQAPIEEHLIVELYSK
;
A
#
# COMPACT_ATOMS: atom_id res chain seq x y z
N MET A 1 -21.23 75.59 -9.48
CA MET A 1 -19.76 75.45 -9.58
C MET A 1 -19.22 75.05 -8.21
N LYS A 2 -18.40 73.98 -8.14
CA LYS A 2 -17.54 73.55 -7.00
C LYS A 2 -18.34 73.04 -5.78
N GLY A 3 -18.41 71.74 -5.50
CA GLY A 3 -17.27 70.89 -5.17
C GLY A 3 -16.98 71.00 -3.66
N LYS A 4 -17.58 70.13 -2.84
CA LYS A 4 -17.23 69.94 -1.43
C LYS A 4 -17.22 68.45 -1.10
N VAL A 5 -16.01 67.92 -0.99
CA VAL A 5 -15.68 66.60 -0.43
C VAL A 5 -15.88 66.66 1.09
N PRO A 6 -16.49 65.67 1.75
CA PRO A 6 -16.35 65.50 3.18
C PRO A 6 -15.15 64.61 3.51
N VAL A 7 -14.34 65.14 4.42
CA VAL A 7 -13.10 64.65 4.98
C VAL A 7 -13.33 63.41 5.86
N LYS A 8 -12.44 62.43 5.75
CA LYS A 8 -12.31 61.26 6.67
C LYS A 8 -12.01 61.71 8.10
N GLY A 9 -12.68 61.10 9.09
CA GLY A 9 -12.36 61.31 10.50
C GLY A 9 -12.90 60.25 11.46
N LYS A 10 -12.07 59.21 11.68
CA LYS A 10 -11.93 58.38 12.88
C LYS A 10 -13.16 57.62 13.42
N ILE A 11 -13.23 56.33 13.09
CA ILE A 11 -13.71 55.30 14.02
C ILE A 11 -12.50 54.45 14.39
N ALA A 12 -12.20 54.41 15.68
CA ALA A 12 -11.09 53.65 16.24
C ALA A 12 -11.31 52.16 16.02
N ASN A 13 -10.44 51.52 15.23
CA ASN A 13 -10.33 50.07 15.22
C ASN A 13 -9.62 49.65 16.50
N LYS A 14 -10.38 49.08 17.43
CA LYS A 14 -9.88 48.39 18.61
C LYS A 14 -9.21 47.12 18.10
N GLU A 15 -7.88 47.10 18.05
CA GLU A 15 -7.10 45.91 17.74
C GLU A 15 -7.37 44.85 18.82
N GLU A 16 -8.18 43.84 18.49
CA GLU A 16 -8.22 42.59 19.24
C GLU A 16 -6.87 41.89 19.07
N ASN A 17 -5.98 42.11 20.03
CA ASN A 17 -4.72 41.42 20.14
C ASN A 17 -5.00 39.96 20.58
N LYS A 18 -5.40 39.11 19.62
CA LYS A 18 -5.45 37.65 19.82
C LYS A 18 -4.02 37.14 19.93
N THR A 19 -3.54 36.97 21.16
CA THR A 19 -2.34 36.22 21.50
C THR A 19 -2.46 34.79 20.98
N THR A 20 -2.00 34.56 19.75
CA THR A 20 -1.79 33.20 19.23
C THR A 20 -0.64 32.58 20.02
N ALA A 21 -0.96 31.60 20.86
CA ALA A 21 0.04 30.78 21.54
C ALA A 21 1.06 30.25 20.51
N PRO A 22 2.37 30.25 20.83
CA PRO A 22 3.37 29.77 19.90
C PRO A 22 3.06 28.30 19.57
N THR A 23 2.77 28.03 18.31
CA THR A 23 2.67 26.68 17.78
C THR A 23 4.00 25.98 18.07
N LYS A 24 4.00 25.02 19.01
CA LYS A 24 5.17 24.18 19.30
C LYS A 24 5.59 23.54 17.98
N ARG A 25 6.66 24.08 17.37
CA ARG A 25 7.24 23.50 16.16
C ARG A 25 7.65 22.08 16.49
N ALA A 26 7.09 21.11 15.78
CA ALA A 26 7.52 19.73 15.90
C ALA A 26 9.05 19.68 15.68
N PRO A 27 9.81 19.02 16.56
CA PRO A 27 11.25 18.92 16.39
C PRO A 27 11.55 18.29 15.03
N LYS A 28 12.53 18.86 14.30
CA LYS A 28 12.98 18.29 13.04
C LYS A 28 13.43 16.85 13.28
N MET A 29 12.88 15.91 12.51
CA MET A 29 13.30 14.51 12.62
C MET A 29 14.77 14.37 12.25
N SER A 30 15.51 13.60 13.05
CA SER A 30 16.87 13.20 12.72
C SER A 30 16.89 12.31 11.47
N GLU A 31 18.04 12.18 10.82
CA GLU A 31 18.20 11.30 9.66
C GLU A 31 17.84 9.84 9.99
N TYR A 32 18.30 9.33 11.13
CA TYR A 32 17.88 8.02 11.62
C TYR A 32 16.36 7.93 11.83
N GLY A 33 15.74 9.00 12.34
CA GLY A 33 14.29 9.08 12.51
C GLY A 33 13.54 8.96 11.19
N LYS A 34 13.99 9.66 10.14
CA LYS A 34 13.41 9.58 8.79
C LYS A 34 13.52 8.17 8.23
N GLN A 35 14.72 7.59 8.29
CA GLN A 35 15.00 6.23 7.84
C GLN A 35 14.14 5.18 8.56
N LEU A 36 14.05 5.28 9.89
CA LEU A 36 13.21 4.41 10.70
C LEU A 36 11.73 4.57 10.33
N ALA A 37 11.23 5.80 10.20
CA ALA A 37 9.85 6.06 9.84
C ALA A 37 9.49 5.49 8.46
N GLU A 38 10.37 5.60 7.48
CA GLU A 38 10.16 5.06 6.14
C GLU A 38 10.05 3.52 6.18
N LYS A 39 10.95 2.86 6.91
CA LYS A 39 10.84 1.41 7.17
C LYS A 39 9.52 1.06 7.86
N GLN A 40 9.13 1.79 8.91
CA GLN A 40 7.89 1.51 9.63
C GLN A 40 6.67 1.70 8.72
N LYS A 41 6.65 2.73 7.86
CA LYS A 41 5.59 2.97 6.88
C LYS A 41 5.43 1.77 5.94
N VAL A 42 6.51 1.32 5.30
CA VAL A 42 6.46 0.16 4.40
C VAL A 42 6.05 -1.11 5.16
N LYS A 43 6.63 -1.36 6.34
CA LYS A 43 6.29 -2.51 7.17
C LYS A 43 4.80 -2.54 7.53
N GLN A 44 4.21 -1.40 7.92
CA GLN A 44 2.79 -1.27 8.23
C GLN A 44 1.93 -1.45 6.98
N MET A 45 2.30 -0.83 5.85
CA MET A 45 1.58 -0.94 4.58
C MET A 45 1.39 -2.39 4.13
N TYR A 46 2.41 -3.22 4.28
CA TYR A 46 2.37 -4.65 3.91
C TYR A 46 2.04 -5.59 5.09
N GLY A 47 1.77 -5.07 6.29
CA GLY A 47 1.37 -5.86 7.45
C GLY A 47 2.43 -6.86 7.94
N LEU A 48 3.70 -6.45 7.96
CA LEU A 48 4.84 -7.32 8.30
C LEU A 48 5.29 -7.16 9.75
N LEU A 49 5.80 -8.25 10.32
CA LEU A 49 6.61 -8.19 11.55
C LEU A 49 8.05 -7.80 11.22
N GLU A 50 8.76 -7.22 12.19
CA GLU A 50 10.15 -6.75 12.02
C GLU A 50 11.08 -7.86 11.51
N LYS A 51 10.99 -9.06 12.11
CA LYS A 51 11.79 -10.23 11.70
C LYS A 51 11.48 -10.68 10.27
N GLN A 52 10.23 -10.56 9.83
CA GLN A 52 9.85 -10.90 8.45
C GLN A 52 10.37 -9.83 7.48
N PHE A 53 10.21 -8.55 7.83
CA PHE A 53 10.72 -7.45 7.01
C PHE A 53 12.24 -7.57 6.81
N LYS A 54 13.00 -7.81 7.88
CA LYS A 54 14.44 -8.04 7.79
C LYS A 54 14.79 -9.21 6.86
N ARG A 55 14.06 -10.33 6.92
CA ARG A 55 14.28 -11.46 5.99
C ARG A 55 14.05 -11.09 4.52
N PHE A 56 13.05 -10.25 4.24
CA PHE A 56 12.83 -9.76 2.88
C PHE A 56 13.94 -8.81 2.44
N PHE A 57 14.42 -7.95 3.34
CA PHE A 57 15.56 -7.08 3.07
C PHE A 57 16.84 -7.89 2.80
N ASP A 58 17.18 -8.84 3.67
CA ASP A 58 18.34 -9.74 3.50
C ASP A 58 18.27 -10.50 2.16
N LYS A 59 17.06 -10.89 1.73
CA LYS A 59 16.84 -11.52 0.42
C LYS A 59 17.01 -10.54 -0.74
N ALA A 60 16.56 -9.29 -0.58
CA ALA A 60 16.68 -8.25 -1.59
C ALA A 60 18.15 -7.90 -1.86
N VAL A 61 18.97 -7.77 -0.81
CA VAL A 61 20.41 -7.49 -0.93
C VAL A 61 21.17 -8.59 -1.69
N ARG A 62 20.73 -9.85 -1.58
CA ARG A 62 21.36 -10.99 -2.27
C ARG A 62 20.88 -11.18 -3.71
N THR A 63 19.85 -10.47 -4.12
CA THR A 63 19.25 -10.59 -5.45
C THR A 63 19.83 -9.49 -6.34
N PRO A 64 20.23 -9.78 -7.59
CA PRO A 64 20.75 -8.75 -8.50
C PRO A 64 19.76 -7.60 -8.70
N GLY A 65 20.28 -6.37 -8.76
CA GLY A 65 19.52 -5.14 -8.93
C GLY A 65 19.61 -4.20 -7.72
N ALA A 66 18.84 -3.10 -7.76
CA ALA A 66 18.79 -2.13 -6.67
C ALA A 66 18.05 -2.73 -5.45
N PRO A 67 18.67 -2.87 -4.26
CA PRO A 67 18.06 -3.56 -3.13
C PRO A 67 16.71 -2.98 -2.68
N GLY A 68 16.55 -1.65 -2.76
CA GLY A 68 15.29 -0.98 -2.44
C GLY A 68 14.15 -1.38 -3.38
N GLU A 69 14.40 -1.37 -4.69
CA GLU A 69 13.41 -1.79 -5.69
C GLU A 69 13.09 -3.28 -5.59
N VAL A 70 14.12 -4.12 -5.40
CA VAL A 70 13.94 -5.55 -5.24
C VAL A 70 13.14 -5.87 -3.98
N LEU A 71 13.40 -5.18 -2.86
CA LEU A 71 12.61 -5.30 -1.64
C LEU A 71 11.13 -5.05 -1.94
N LEU A 72 10.80 -3.92 -2.56
CA LEU A 72 9.42 -3.58 -2.88
C LEU A 72 8.78 -4.59 -3.84
N SER A 73 9.53 -5.06 -4.83
CA SER A 73 9.08 -6.12 -5.74
C SER A 73 8.75 -7.42 -4.99
N LEU A 74 9.60 -7.84 -4.05
CA LEU A 74 9.35 -9.02 -3.21
C LEU A 74 8.12 -8.84 -2.32
N LEU A 75 7.90 -7.64 -1.77
CA LEU A 75 6.73 -7.33 -0.95
C LEU A 75 5.43 -7.35 -1.76
N GLU A 76 5.45 -6.80 -2.98
CA GLU A 76 4.29 -6.84 -3.87
C GLU A 76 3.91 -8.26 -4.28
N ARG A 77 4.90 -9.15 -4.45
CA ARG A 77 4.71 -10.55 -4.88
C ARG A 77 4.22 -11.51 -3.80
N ARG A 78 4.06 -11.05 -2.56
CA ARG A 78 3.46 -11.90 -1.51
C ARG A 78 2.03 -12.25 -1.87
N LEU A 79 1.63 -13.50 -1.64
CA LEU A 79 0.29 -13.99 -2.00
C LEU A 79 -0.83 -13.18 -1.35
N ASP A 80 -0.71 -12.80 -0.08
CA ASP A 80 -1.71 -11.94 0.57
C ASP A 80 -1.83 -10.57 -0.10
N ASN A 81 -0.71 -9.96 -0.48
CA ASN A 81 -0.72 -8.70 -1.20
C ASN A 81 -1.29 -8.85 -2.62
N VAL A 82 -0.94 -9.92 -3.34
CA VAL A 82 -1.48 -10.22 -4.69
C VAL A 82 -3.00 -10.38 -4.64
N VAL A 83 -3.53 -11.14 -3.69
CA VAL A 83 -4.98 -11.34 -3.50
C VAL A 83 -5.69 -10.00 -3.25
N TYR A 84 -5.08 -9.12 -2.46
CA TYR A 84 -5.57 -7.76 -2.25
C TYR A 84 -5.51 -6.90 -3.54
N ARG A 85 -4.39 -6.95 -4.28
CA ARG A 85 -4.20 -6.20 -5.54
C ARG A 85 -5.15 -6.67 -6.65
N LEU A 86 -5.48 -7.96 -6.69
CA LEU A 86 -6.50 -8.57 -7.56
C LEU A 86 -7.93 -8.26 -7.12
N LYS A 87 -8.12 -7.49 -6.04
CA LYS A 87 -9.44 -7.08 -5.52
C LYS A 87 -10.34 -8.23 -5.09
N LEU A 88 -9.75 -9.39 -4.76
CA LEU A 88 -10.48 -10.52 -4.20
C LEU A 88 -10.82 -10.31 -2.71
N THR A 89 -10.30 -9.23 -2.11
CA THR A 89 -10.61 -8.75 -0.76
C THR A 89 -10.64 -7.23 -0.68
N THR A 90 -11.15 -6.67 0.42
CA THR A 90 -11.19 -5.22 0.66
C THR A 90 -9.93 -4.68 1.33
N THR A 91 -9.28 -5.49 2.17
CA THR A 91 -8.09 -5.09 2.94
C THR A 91 -7.01 -6.17 2.91
N ARG A 92 -5.75 -5.79 3.15
CA ARG A 92 -4.62 -6.74 3.26
C ARG A 92 -4.77 -7.72 4.44
N PRO A 93 -5.22 -7.32 5.64
CA PRO A 93 -5.51 -8.26 6.72
C PRO A 93 -6.56 -9.30 6.33
N GLN A 94 -7.62 -8.89 5.62
CA GLN A 94 -8.62 -9.84 5.09
C GLN A 94 -8.00 -10.80 4.07
N ALA A 95 -7.16 -10.30 3.15
CA ALA A 95 -6.45 -11.15 2.19
C ALA A 95 -5.60 -12.22 2.89
N ARG A 96 -4.88 -11.83 3.94
CA ARG A 96 -4.10 -12.75 4.76
C ARG A 96 -4.97 -13.83 5.39
N GLN A 97 -6.12 -13.47 5.96
CA GLN A 97 -7.05 -14.44 6.57
C GLN A 97 -7.59 -15.44 5.53
N VAL A 98 -7.99 -14.94 4.36
CA VAL A 98 -8.47 -15.78 3.25
C VAL A 98 -7.38 -16.76 2.79
N VAL A 99 -6.12 -16.33 2.70
CA VAL A 99 -4.98 -17.23 2.40
C VAL A 99 -4.79 -18.27 3.50
N VAL A 100 -4.71 -17.87 4.77
CA VAL A 100 -4.47 -18.80 5.90
C VAL A 100 -5.59 -19.82 6.05
N HIS A 101 -6.84 -19.44 5.74
CA HIS A 101 -7.98 -20.37 5.77
C HIS A 101 -8.05 -21.29 4.55
N GLY A 102 -7.09 -21.21 3.62
CA GLY A 102 -7.01 -22.11 2.47
C GLY A 102 -8.08 -21.85 1.42
N HIS A 103 -8.56 -20.61 1.29
CA HIS A 103 -9.55 -20.20 0.30
C HIS A 103 -8.94 -19.83 -1.06
N ILE A 104 -7.61 -19.78 -1.15
CA ILE A 104 -6.86 -19.42 -2.35
C ILE A 104 -6.17 -20.63 -2.95
N LEU A 105 -6.29 -20.74 -4.26
CA LEU A 105 -5.55 -21.65 -5.12
C LEU A 105 -4.47 -20.88 -5.87
N VAL A 106 -3.29 -21.49 -5.98
CA VAL A 106 -2.23 -21.09 -6.91
C VAL A 106 -2.03 -22.24 -7.88
N ASN A 107 -2.29 -22.03 -9.17
CA ASN A 107 -2.24 -23.06 -10.21
C ASN A 107 -3.06 -24.32 -9.82
N GLY A 108 -4.28 -24.10 -9.31
CA GLY A 108 -5.19 -25.15 -8.87
C GLY A 108 -4.85 -25.84 -7.54
N LYS A 109 -3.75 -25.47 -6.86
CA LYS A 109 -3.33 -26.06 -5.58
C LYS A 109 -3.57 -25.10 -4.41
N LYS A 110 -4.11 -25.60 -3.29
CA LYS A 110 -4.33 -24.79 -2.08
C LYS A 110 -3.01 -24.30 -1.50
N VAL A 111 -2.91 -23.00 -1.23
CA VAL A 111 -1.76 -22.39 -0.58
C VAL A 111 -2.19 -21.63 0.67
N TYR A 112 -1.59 -21.99 1.80
CA TYR A 112 -1.92 -21.45 3.12
C TYR A 112 -0.97 -20.36 3.60
N SER A 113 0.12 -20.12 2.86
CA SER A 113 1.21 -19.22 3.27
C SER A 113 1.03 -17.83 2.68
N PRO A 114 0.75 -16.79 3.50
CA PRO A 114 0.63 -15.41 3.02
C PRO A 114 1.92 -14.87 2.40
N SER A 115 3.07 -15.36 2.88
CA SER A 115 4.40 -14.99 2.38
C SER A 115 4.84 -15.79 1.16
N TYR A 116 3.98 -16.65 0.59
CA TYR A 116 4.26 -17.31 -0.68
C TYR A 116 4.57 -16.24 -1.74
N LEU A 117 5.67 -16.43 -2.47
CA LEU A 117 6.09 -15.50 -3.52
C LEU A 117 5.60 -16.00 -4.87
N VAL A 118 4.62 -15.31 -5.43
CA VAL A 118 4.11 -15.63 -6.76
C VAL A 118 5.18 -15.38 -7.82
N LYS A 119 5.09 -16.13 -8.90
CA LYS A 119 5.96 -16.05 -10.08
C LYS A 119 5.15 -15.59 -11.29
N PRO A 120 5.81 -15.03 -12.31
CA PRO A 120 5.16 -14.82 -13.60
C PRO A 120 4.50 -16.11 -14.10
N ASN A 121 3.34 -15.95 -14.72
CA ASN A 121 2.43 -17.01 -15.18
C ASN A 121 1.69 -17.81 -14.10
N ASP A 122 1.88 -17.52 -12.80
CA ASP A 122 1.00 -18.11 -11.79
C ASP A 122 -0.44 -17.61 -11.97
N GLU A 123 -1.40 -18.53 -11.87
CA GLU A 123 -2.83 -18.25 -11.79
C GLU A 123 -3.29 -18.31 -10.32
N ILE A 124 -4.00 -17.27 -9.89
CA ILE A 124 -4.60 -17.14 -8.56
C ILE A 124 -6.11 -17.24 -8.68
N SER A 125 -6.72 -18.15 -7.95
CA SER A 125 -8.17 -18.37 -7.98
C SER A 125 -8.73 -18.72 -6.61
N LEU A 126 -10.06 -18.69 -6.48
CA LEU A 126 -10.78 -19.07 -5.26
C LEU A 126 -11.12 -20.57 -5.30
N VAL A 127 -11.16 -21.21 -4.12
CA VAL A 127 -11.66 -22.58 -4.00
C VAL A 127 -13.17 -22.62 -4.30
N ASN A 128 -13.65 -23.70 -4.92
CA ASN A 128 -15.05 -23.88 -5.33
C ASN A 128 -16.06 -23.59 -4.21
N ASN A 129 -15.81 -24.06 -2.99
CA ASN A 129 -16.71 -23.82 -1.84
C ASN A 129 -16.85 -22.34 -1.45
N VAL A 130 -15.91 -21.48 -1.83
CA VAL A 130 -16.00 -20.02 -1.66
C VAL A 130 -16.81 -19.39 -2.79
N LEU A 131 -16.69 -19.92 -4.00
CA LEU A 131 -17.49 -19.50 -5.16
C LEU A 131 -18.99 -19.80 -5.00
N GLU A 132 -19.36 -20.72 -4.12
CA GLU A 132 -20.76 -21.01 -3.77
C GLU A 132 -21.32 -20.03 -2.72
N LYS A 133 -20.48 -19.31 -1.98
CA LYS A 133 -20.89 -18.39 -0.91
C LYS A 133 -21.23 -17.00 -1.45
N LYS A 134 -22.44 -16.87 -2.03
CA LYS A 134 -22.96 -15.61 -2.62
C LYS A 134 -22.74 -14.38 -1.76
N GLY A 135 -23.00 -14.45 -0.45
CA GLY A 135 -22.84 -13.31 0.46
C GLY A 135 -21.41 -12.75 0.56
N PHE A 136 -20.38 -13.59 0.48
CA PHE A 136 -18.98 -13.13 0.46
C PHE A 136 -18.63 -12.51 -0.90
N LEU A 137 -19.05 -13.17 -1.98
CA LEU A 137 -18.76 -12.73 -3.35
C LEU A 137 -19.40 -11.38 -3.65
N GLU A 138 -20.70 -11.23 -3.38
CA GLU A 138 -21.46 -10.02 -3.68
C GLU A 138 -21.00 -8.83 -2.81
N ASN A 139 -20.82 -9.05 -1.50
CA ASN A 139 -20.53 -7.96 -0.57
C ASN A 139 -19.05 -7.53 -0.53
N VAL A 140 -18.12 -8.43 -0.87
CA VAL A 140 -16.68 -8.14 -0.77
C VAL A 140 -16.10 -7.97 -2.17
N ILE A 141 -16.27 -8.97 -3.03
CA ILE A 141 -15.55 -9.04 -4.31
C ILE A 141 -16.25 -8.18 -5.35
N ASP A 142 -17.53 -8.40 -5.62
CA ASP A 142 -18.24 -7.76 -6.73
C ASP A 142 -18.31 -6.24 -6.53
N LYS A 143 -18.58 -5.79 -5.29
CA LYS A 143 -18.47 -4.36 -4.94
C LYS A 143 -17.09 -3.79 -5.26
N ARG A 144 -16.01 -4.51 -4.93
CA ARG A 144 -14.63 -4.05 -5.15
C ARG A 144 -14.22 -4.08 -6.63
N LEU A 145 -14.69 -5.07 -7.38
CA LEU A 145 -14.47 -5.23 -8.83
C LEU A 145 -15.13 -4.11 -9.64
N ASN A 146 -16.24 -3.57 -9.13
CA ASN A 146 -16.99 -2.49 -9.75
C ASN A 146 -16.44 -1.09 -9.43
N ILE A 147 -15.53 -0.96 -8.46
CA ILE A 147 -14.80 0.30 -8.25
C ILE A 147 -13.84 0.49 -9.42
N GLY A 148 -13.94 1.62 -10.14
CA GLY A 148 -13.16 1.96 -11.34
C GLY A 148 -11.63 2.06 -11.18
N ILE A 149 -11.09 1.68 -10.02
CA ILE A 149 -9.64 1.57 -9.79
C ILE A 149 -9.11 0.37 -10.61
N LYS A 150 -8.12 0.56 -11.47
CA LYS A 150 -7.52 -0.54 -12.23
C LYS A 150 -6.60 -1.41 -11.35
N VAL A 151 -6.45 -2.67 -11.71
CA VAL A 151 -5.37 -3.51 -11.15
C VAL A 151 -4.02 -3.03 -11.71
N PRO A 152 -2.91 -3.18 -10.99
CA PRO A 152 -1.58 -2.86 -11.52
C PRO A 152 -1.25 -3.63 -12.80
N ASP A 153 -0.45 -3.04 -13.68
CA ASP A 153 -0.18 -3.57 -15.03
C ASP A 153 0.61 -4.90 -15.06
N TRP A 154 1.24 -5.28 -13.95
CA TRP A 154 1.89 -6.59 -13.81
C TRP A 154 0.91 -7.73 -13.47
N LEU A 155 -0.37 -7.41 -13.27
CA LEU A 155 -1.45 -8.32 -12.97
C LEU A 155 -2.54 -8.25 -14.04
N GLU A 156 -3.12 -9.40 -14.34
CA GLU A 156 -4.35 -9.53 -15.11
C GLU A 156 -5.46 -10.06 -14.20
N LEU A 157 -6.68 -9.58 -14.42
CA LEU A 157 -7.86 -9.96 -13.63
C LEU A 157 -9.02 -10.28 -14.56
N ASP A 158 -9.43 -11.54 -14.56
CA ASP A 158 -10.71 -11.97 -15.10
C ASP A 158 -11.80 -11.73 -14.05
N LYS A 159 -12.66 -10.74 -14.33
CA LYS A 159 -13.77 -10.38 -13.43
C LYS A 159 -14.88 -11.42 -13.41
N LYS A 160 -15.08 -12.18 -14.49
CA LYS A 160 -16.16 -13.18 -14.59
C LYS A 160 -15.84 -14.38 -13.71
N ASP A 161 -14.63 -14.90 -13.88
CA ASP A 161 -14.18 -16.10 -13.16
C ASP A 161 -13.54 -15.77 -11.80
N ARG A 162 -13.34 -14.48 -11.50
CA ARG A 162 -12.64 -14.00 -10.30
C ARG A 162 -11.25 -14.63 -10.17
N LYS A 163 -10.56 -14.74 -11.31
CA LYS A 163 -9.21 -15.28 -11.43
C LYS A 163 -8.24 -14.16 -11.75
N GLY A 164 -7.03 -14.27 -11.22
CA GLY A 164 -5.94 -13.37 -11.56
C GLY A 164 -4.75 -14.12 -12.11
N ARG A 165 -3.99 -13.46 -12.98
CA ARG A 165 -2.73 -14.00 -13.53
C ARG A 165 -1.60 -13.02 -13.31
N ILE A 166 -0.42 -13.54 -12.99
CA ILE A 166 0.79 -12.74 -12.86
C ILE A 166 1.43 -12.61 -14.24
N LEU A 167 1.49 -11.41 -14.80
CA LEU A 167 2.05 -11.18 -16.14
C LEU A 167 3.58 -11.09 -16.10
N ARG A 168 4.11 -10.37 -15.12
CA ARG A 168 5.54 -10.15 -14.92
C ARG A 168 5.83 -9.86 -13.45
N ASN A 169 7.10 -9.78 -13.09
CA ASN A 169 7.46 -9.23 -11.78
C ASN A 169 7.14 -7.72 -11.75
N PRO A 170 6.67 -7.20 -10.61
CA PRO A 170 6.46 -5.76 -10.44
C PRO A 170 7.79 -5.01 -10.46
N ILE A 171 7.76 -3.85 -11.11
CA ILE A 171 8.84 -2.86 -11.15
C ILE A 171 8.48 -1.68 -10.25
N ARG A 172 9.46 -0.83 -9.94
CA ARG A 172 9.24 0.34 -9.07
C ARG A 172 8.10 1.25 -9.55
N ALA A 173 7.95 1.40 -10.87
CA ALA A 173 6.90 2.23 -11.49
C ALA A 173 5.48 1.70 -11.26
N ASP A 174 5.30 0.40 -11.01
CA ASP A 174 3.98 -0.18 -10.69
C ASP A 174 3.51 0.21 -9.27
N ILE A 175 4.43 0.69 -8.43
CA ILE A 175 4.20 0.98 -7.01
C ILE A 175 3.95 2.47 -6.84
N GLN A 176 2.68 2.85 -6.91
CA GLN A 176 2.23 4.25 -6.80
C GLN A 176 2.35 4.84 -5.40
N ALA A 177 2.73 4.05 -4.39
CA ALA A 177 2.90 4.55 -3.04
C ALA A 177 4.12 5.48 -2.97
N PRO A 178 4.03 6.64 -2.27
CA PRO A 178 5.16 7.54 -2.08
C PRO A 178 6.12 6.94 -1.06
N ILE A 179 6.97 6.01 -1.52
CA ILE A 179 7.97 5.30 -0.75
C ILE A 179 9.35 5.79 -1.18
N GLU A 180 10.19 6.08 -0.20
CA GLU A 180 11.60 6.47 -0.37
C GLU A 180 12.49 5.28 0.01
N GLU A 181 12.55 4.27 -0.87
CA GLU A 181 13.22 3.01 -0.56
C GLU A 181 14.71 3.14 -0.23
N HIS A 182 15.38 4.19 -0.71
CA HIS A 182 16.78 4.47 -0.40
C HIS A 182 17.02 4.66 1.11
N LEU A 183 16.10 5.32 1.82
CA LEU A 183 16.18 5.51 3.27
C LEU A 183 16.15 4.17 4.04
N ILE A 184 15.44 3.17 3.52
CA ILE A 184 15.37 1.83 4.12
C ILE A 184 16.70 1.10 3.90
N VAL A 185 17.30 1.23 2.72
CA VAL A 185 18.62 0.65 2.42
C VAL A 185 19.69 1.26 3.31
N GLU A 186 19.72 2.58 3.45
CA GLU A 186 20.64 3.29 4.34
C GLU A 186 20.49 2.84 5.80
N LEU A 187 19.25 2.61 6.27
CA LEU A 187 19.00 2.18 7.64
C LEU A 187 19.68 0.84 7.97
N TYR A 188 19.66 -0.11 7.04
CA TYR A 188 20.23 -1.45 7.22
C TYR A 188 21.69 -1.56 6.80
N SER A 189 22.25 -0.51 6.19
CA SER A 189 23.66 -0.45 5.79
C SER A 189 24.56 0.17 6.87
N LYS A 190 23.99 0.54 8.01
CA LYS A 190 24.69 1.04 9.20
C LYS A 190 25.16 -0.09 10.11
#